data_AF-A0A946U055-F1
#
_entry.id   AF-A0A946U055-F1
#
_cell.length_a   1.000
_cell.length_b   1.000
_cell.length_c   1.000
_cell.angle_alpha   90.00
_cell.angle_beta   90.00
_cell.angle_gamma   90.00
#
_symmetry.space_group_name_H-M   'P 1'
#
loop_
_entity.id
_entity.type
_entity.pdbx_description
1 polymer ?
#
loop_
_entity_poly.entity_id
_entity_poly.type
_entity_poly.pdbx_seq_one_letter_code
_entity_poly.pdbx_strand_id
1 'polypeptide(L)'
;MHIFLLLATVLITSSSALNAEEWKPVSSHGLIPADMFEIDPSLEVSVWATSPMLYNPTNMDIDHEGRVWVTEGVNYRGRNGTRPEGDRIVVLQDTDNDGK
;
A
#
# COMPACT_ATOMS: atom_id res chain seq x y z
N MET A 1 -45.19 -3.44 -40.09
CA MET A 1 -45.34 -2.01 -39.74
C MET A 1 -45.47 -1.95 -38.23
N HIS A 2 -44.65 -1.11 -37.56
CA HIS A 2 -44.57 -0.83 -36.10
C HIS A 2 -43.64 -1.80 -35.34
N ILE A 3 -42.35 -1.50 -35.15
CA ILE A 3 -41.74 -0.59 -34.13
C ILE A 3 -42.14 -0.98 -32.70
N PHE A 4 -41.21 -1.64 -31.99
CA PHE A 4 -41.03 -1.58 -30.53
C PHE A 4 -39.52 -1.80 -30.26
N LEU A 5 -38.77 -0.71 -30.21
CA LEU A 5 -38.29 -0.04 -29.00
C LEU A 5 -37.16 -0.80 -28.29
N LEU A 6 -35.97 -0.25 -28.49
CA LEU A 6 -34.73 -0.38 -27.74
C LEU A 6 -34.98 -0.60 -26.23
N LEU A 7 -34.62 -1.76 -25.70
CA LEU A 7 -34.40 -1.94 -24.26
C LEU A 7 -32.90 -2.15 -24.04
N ALA A 8 -32.13 -1.06 -24.20
CA ALA A 8 -30.77 -1.01 -23.71
C ALA A 8 -30.87 -1.02 -22.17
N THR A 9 -30.70 -2.19 -21.57
CA THR A 9 -30.54 -2.32 -20.13
C THR A 9 -29.18 -1.73 -19.79
N VAL A 10 -29.15 -0.42 -19.53
CA VAL A 10 -28.01 0.23 -18.89
C VAL A 10 -27.97 -0.35 -17.48
N LEU A 11 -27.12 -1.33 -17.26
CA LEU A 11 -26.75 -1.77 -15.93
C LEU A 11 -25.94 -0.63 -15.31
N ILE A 12 -26.62 0.34 -14.71
CA ILE A 12 -25.99 1.30 -13.81
C ILE A 12 -25.60 0.47 -12.58
N THR A 13 -24.42 -0.13 -12.60
CA THR A 13 -23.77 -0.53 -11.36
C THR A 13 -23.49 0.77 -10.62
N SER A 14 -24.33 1.09 -9.65
CA SER A 14 -24.05 2.11 -8.65
C SER A 14 -22.81 1.64 -7.88
N SER A 15 -21.64 1.97 -8.42
CA SER A 15 -20.38 1.95 -7.68
C SER A 15 -20.42 3.11 -6.69
N SER A 16 -21.28 3.02 -5.68
CA SER A 16 -20.90 3.53 -4.38
C SER A 16 -19.77 2.63 -3.91
N ALA A 17 -18.57 2.87 -4.44
CA ALA A 17 -17.36 2.57 -3.71
C ALA A 17 -17.62 3.18 -2.33
N LEU A 18 -17.74 2.31 -1.33
CA LEU A 18 -17.63 2.71 0.06
C LEU A 18 -16.25 3.35 0.13
N ASN A 19 -16.18 4.66 -0.08
CA ASN A 19 -15.00 5.44 0.22
C ASN A 19 -14.95 5.48 1.75
N ALA A 20 -14.58 4.34 2.34
CA ALA A 20 -13.97 4.32 3.64
C ALA A 20 -12.81 5.32 3.53
N GLU A 21 -12.86 6.33 4.38
CA GLU A 21 -11.82 7.34 4.44
C GLU A 21 -10.48 6.63 4.63
N GLU A 22 -9.51 6.90 3.76
CA GLU A 22 -8.23 6.22 3.83
C GLU A 22 -7.61 6.49 5.20
N TRP A 23 -7.41 5.40 5.97
CA TRP A 23 -6.83 5.49 7.30
C TRP A 23 -5.45 6.15 7.24
N LYS A 24 -5.22 7.12 8.13
CA LYS A 24 -3.94 7.81 8.31
C LYS A 24 -3.45 7.64 9.74
N PRO A 25 -2.13 7.50 9.95
CA PRO A 25 -1.59 7.44 11.31
C PRO A 25 -1.83 8.77 12.04
N VAL A 26 -2.09 8.66 13.35
CA VAL A 26 -2.36 9.82 14.23
C VAL A 26 -1.11 10.67 14.48
N SER A 27 0.09 10.10 14.29
CA SER A 27 1.37 10.77 14.51
C SER A 27 2.32 10.59 13.33
N SER A 28 3.13 11.62 13.07
CA SER A 28 4.27 11.52 12.15
C SER A 28 5.35 10.59 12.74
N HIS A 29 5.99 9.80 11.89
CA HIS A 29 7.14 8.99 12.28
C HIS A 29 8.42 9.72 11.88
N GLY A 30 9.44 9.68 12.75
CA GLY A 30 10.76 10.19 12.39
C GLY A 30 11.45 9.23 11.42
N LEU A 31 12.21 9.77 10.47
CA LEU A 31 13.12 8.99 9.66
C LEU A 31 14.41 8.72 10.44
N ILE A 32 14.91 7.50 10.36
CA ILE A 32 16.24 7.15 10.84
C ILE A 32 17.21 7.36 9.68
N PRO A 33 18.21 8.24 9.81
CA PRO A 33 19.25 8.42 8.80
C PRO A 33 19.99 7.11 8.48
N ALA A 34 20.30 6.87 7.21
CA ALA A 34 20.98 5.66 6.77
C ALA A 34 22.44 5.57 7.28
N ASP A 35 23.06 6.70 7.63
CA ASP A 35 24.41 6.76 8.20
C ASP A 35 24.48 6.27 9.67
N MET A 36 23.35 5.94 10.28
CA MET A 36 23.29 5.31 11.60
C MET A 36 23.54 3.79 11.55
N PHE A 37 23.54 3.17 10.37
CA PHE A 37 23.82 1.74 10.22
C PHE A 37 25.34 1.49 10.16
N GLU A 38 25.83 0.57 10.99
CA GLU A 38 27.17 0.00 10.82
C GLU A 38 27.12 -1.07 9.73
N ILE A 39 27.86 -0.87 8.64
CA ILE A 39 27.86 -1.76 7.48
C ILE A 39 29.29 -2.09 7.02
N ASP A 40 29.43 -3.20 6.30
CA ASP A 40 30.68 -3.53 5.61
C ASP A 40 31.00 -2.44 4.56
N PRO A 41 32.26 -2.01 4.40
CA PRO A 41 32.63 -0.96 3.45
C PRO A 41 32.31 -1.26 1.98
N SER A 42 32.04 -2.52 1.63
CA SER A 42 31.62 -2.93 0.28
C SER A 42 30.11 -2.82 0.03
N LEU A 43 29.32 -2.47 1.03
CA LEU A 43 27.86 -2.36 0.95
C LEU A 43 27.39 -0.90 1.01
N GLU A 44 26.16 -0.67 0.53
CA GLU A 44 25.44 0.60 0.60
C GLU A 44 24.06 0.37 1.24
N VAL A 45 23.56 1.37 1.98
CA VAL A 45 22.20 1.41 2.51
C VAL A 45 21.54 2.71 2.05
N SER A 46 20.37 2.59 1.43
CA SER A 46 19.54 3.71 1.00
C SER A 46 18.08 3.48 1.38
N VAL A 47 17.32 4.56 1.49
CA VAL A 47 15.88 4.50 1.72
C VAL A 47 15.19 4.27 0.38
N TRP A 48 14.41 3.20 0.27
CA TRP A 48 13.65 2.87 -0.95
C TRP A 48 12.14 3.18 -0.84
N ALA A 49 11.52 3.01 0.32
CA ALA A 49 10.11 3.36 0.52
C ALA A 49 9.85 3.83 1.94
N THR A 50 8.96 4.81 2.11
CA THR A 50 8.53 5.34 3.41
C THR A 50 7.03 5.57 3.43
N SER A 51 6.44 5.76 4.62
CA SER A 51 5.06 6.23 4.71
C SER A 51 4.89 7.55 3.92
N PRO A 52 3.80 7.72 3.15
CA PRO A 52 2.54 6.95 3.20
C PRO A 52 2.47 5.70 2.30
N MET A 53 3.55 5.32 1.61
CA MET A 53 3.53 4.16 0.69
C MET A 53 3.21 2.86 1.44
N LEU A 54 3.67 2.74 2.69
CA LEU A 54 3.39 1.61 3.58
C LEU A 54 3.38 2.04 5.05
N TYR A 55 2.86 1.17 5.92
CA TYR A 55 2.79 1.36 7.36
C TYR A 55 3.07 0.05 8.12
N ASN A 56 3.88 0.12 9.17
CA ASN A 56 4.20 -0.99 10.08
C ASN A 56 4.51 -2.33 9.37
N PRO A 57 5.55 -2.38 8.50
CA PRO A 57 5.94 -3.61 7.80
C PRO A 57 6.32 -4.71 8.80
N THR A 58 5.81 -5.92 8.58
CA THR A 58 6.06 -7.09 9.45
C THR A 58 6.74 -8.24 8.72
N ASN A 59 6.55 -8.34 7.41
CA ASN A 59 7.25 -9.26 6.52
C ASN A 59 7.25 -8.70 5.10
N MET A 60 8.17 -9.18 4.25
CA MET A 60 8.23 -8.81 2.84
C MET A 60 8.78 -9.92 1.94
N ASP A 61 8.47 -9.85 0.64
CA ASP A 61 9.04 -10.69 -0.41
C ASP A 61 9.08 -9.95 -1.76
N ILE A 62 9.86 -10.43 -2.72
CA ILE A 62 9.98 -9.86 -4.08
C ILE A 62 9.48 -10.88 -5.09
N ASP A 63 8.54 -10.48 -5.94
CA ASP A 63 8.00 -11.37 -6.96
C ASP A 63 8.83 -11.38 -8.26
N HIS A 64 8.43 -12.24 -9.20
CA HIS A 64 9.09 -12.40 -10.51
C HIS A 64 9.04 -11.15 -11.41
N GLU A 65 8.18 -10.17 -11.11
CA GLU A 65 8.10 -8.88 -11.81
C GLU A 65 8.96 -7.81 -11.10
N GLY A 66 9.65 -8.15 -10.01
CA GLY A 66 10.46 -7.23 -9.23
C GLY A 66 9.66 -6.34 -8.28
N ARG A 67 8.37 -6.65 -8.04
CA ARG A 67 7.54 -5.90 -7.10
C ARG A 67 7.81 -6.35 -5.67
N VAL A 68 7.77 -5.42 -4.73
CA VAL A 68 7.96 -5.68 -3.30
C VAL A 68 6.61 -5.85 -2.63
N TRP A 69 6.34 -7.04 -2.12
CA TRP A 69 5.14 -7.38 -1.34
C TRP A 69 5.43 -7.18 0.14
N VAL A 70 4.57 -6.45 0.84
CA VAL A 70 4.77 -6.11 2.26
C VAL A 70 3.51 -6.39 3.05
N THR A 71 3.60 -7.17 4.14
CA THR A 71 2.51 -7.35 5.09
C THR A 71 2.53 -6.25 6.15
N GLU A 72 1.46 -5.46 6.25
CA GLU A 72 1.32 -4.46 7.30
C GLU A 72 0.71 -5.08 8.56
N GLY A 73 1.14 -4.61 9.74
CA GLY A 73 0.59 -5.03 11.03
C GLY A 73 0.05 -3.87 11.87
N VAL A 74 -0.69 -2.93 11.28
CA VAL A 74 -1.19 -1.73 11.96
C VAL A 74 -2.08 -2.08 13.16
N ASN A 75 -2.88 -3.15 13.04
CA ASN A 75 -3.77 -3.64 14.09
C ASN A 75 -3.10 -4.69 15.00
N TYR A 76 -1.78 -4.90 14.89
CA TYR A 76 -1.08 -5.96 15.60
C TYR A 76 -1.13 -5.79 17.13
N ARG A 77 -1.37 -6.93 17.82
CA ARG A 77 -1.33 -7.15 19.28
C ARG A 77 -1.75 -5.97 20.15
N GLY A 78 -3.03 -5.95 20.51
CA GLY A 78 -3.59 -4.93 21.42
C GLY A 78 -3.93 -3.61 20.73
N ARG A 79 -3.70 -3.49 19.42
CA ARG A 79 -4.06 -2.35 18.58
C ARG A 79 -5.25 -2.63 17.65
N ASN A 80 -6.07 -3.63 17.97
CA ASN A 80 -7.22 -4.00 17.16
C ASN A 80 -8.14 -2.78 16.93
N GLY A 81 -8.53 -2.54 15.67
CA GLY A 81 -9.37 -1.41 15.29
C GLY A 81 -8.63 -0.07 15.11
N THR A 82 -7.30 -0.03 15.16
CA THR A 82 -6.52 1.17 14.81
C THR A 82 -6.81 1.59 13.38
N ARG A 83 -6.80 0.62 12.44
CA ARG A 83 -7.30 0.76 11.09
C ARG A 83 -8.61 -0.04 10.96
N PRO A 84 -9.78 0.61 10.78
CA PRO A 84 -11.08 -0.05 10.71
C PRO A 84 -11.18 -1.10 9.60
N GLU A 85 -10.50 -0.88 8.48
CA GLU A 85 -10.53 -1.77 7.30
C GLU A 85 -9.71 -3.05 7.51
N GLY A 86 -8.94 -3.14 8.61
CA GLY A 86 -8.05 -4.26 8.87
C GLY A 86 -6.63 -4.05 8.37
N ASP A 87 -5.75 -5.00 8.68
CA ASP A 87 -4.40 -5.04 8.11
C ASP A 87 -4.45 -5.40 6.62
N ARG A 88 -3.46 -4.95 5.85
CA ARG A 88 -3.40 -5.15 4.39
C ARG A 88 -2.03 -5.64 3.95
N ILE A 89 -2.01 -6.18 2.73
CA ILE A 89 -0.78 -6.39 1.97
C ILE A 89 -0.63 -5.22 1.01
N VAL A 90 0.55 -4.61 0.97
CA VAL A 90 0.91 -3.56 0.01
C VAL A 90 1.86 -4.15 -1.01
N VAL A 91 1.68 -3.79 -2.28
CA VAL A 91 2.60 -4.13 -3.36
C VAL A 91 3.19 -2.83 -3.88
N LEU A 92 4.51 -2.71 -3.77
CA LEU A 92 5.28 -1.55 -4.20
C LEU A 92 6.06 -1.90 -5.47
N GLN A 93 6.15 -0.95 -6.39
CA GLN A 93 6.86 -1.11 -7.65
C GLN A 93 7.58 0.18 -8.00
N ASP A 94 8.86 0.07 -8.32
CA ASP A 94 9.60 1.11 -9.01
C ASP A 94 9.18 1.10 -10.48
N THR A 95 8.49 2.16 -10.92
CA THR A 95 7.90 2.23 -12.27
C THR A 95 8.76 3.00 -13.26
N ASP A 96 9.71 3.79 -12.79
CA ASP A 96 10.63 4.57 -13.64
C ASP A 96 12.08 4.06 -13.59
N ASN A 97 12.34 3.02 -12.79
CA ASN A 97 13.62 2.33 -12.63
C ASN A 97 14.72 3.25 -12.08
N ASP A 98 14.36 4.20 -11.22
CA ASP A 98 15.32 5.10 -10.59
C ASP A 98 15.92 4.54 -9.29
N GLY A 99 15.42 3.39 -8.84
CA GLY A 99 15.84 2.72 -7.61
C GLY A 99 15.38 3.43 -6.34
N LYS A 100 14.30 4.21 -6.37
CA LYS A 100 13.76 4.99 -5.25
C LYS A 100 12.23 4.93 -5.15
#